data_AF-A0A378XWG2-F1
#
_entry.id   AF-A0A378XWG2-F1
#
_cell.length_a   1.000
_cell.length_b   1.000
_cell.length_c   1.000
_cell.angle_alpha   90.00
_cell.angle_beta   90.00
_cell.angle_gamma   90.00
#
_symmetry.space_group_name_H-M   'P 1'
#
loop_
_entity.id
_entity.type
_entity.pdbx_description
1 polymer ?
#
loop_
_entity_poly.entity_id
_entity_poly.type
_entity_poly.pdbx_seq_one_letter_code
_entity_poly.pdbx_strand_id
1 'polypeptide(L)'
;MLIYDDISSKYIKDIEGLSFAQTPDEMSVENFLKEKALLLHELQTARTRLYFDDNDKLVGFFTLHNDLIAINPKQRDRLESLYGWTLPKDSDLTQFPSVKLHYLGVDTKYRKLGYGKYMVLEAIKIAADISELSGCNFLNVEALESTVEFYNKRGFKWLSNNGSLANMIFKLGEMDEPAYEPIQYDSETLNKMVSRLVKAWEELDLTHLAVANITKLEESDIEELEYGSSPNIETIKLISSALGVPMENLLK
;
A
#
# COMPACT_ATOMS: atom_id res chain seq x y z
N MET A 1 -12.56 2.66 2.32
CA MET A 1 -11.58 1.56 2.01
C MET A 1 -11.32 1.65 0.52
N LEU A 2 -10.08 1.59 0.02
CA LEU A 2 -9.90 1.72 -1.44
C LEU A 2 -10.53 0.53 -2.16
N ILE A 3 -11.41 0.83 -3.11
CA ILE A 3 -11.95 -0.15 -4.08
C ILE A 3 -11.01 -0.12 -5.28
N TYR A 4 -10.69 -1.27 -5.86
CA TYR A 4 -9.87 -1.32 -7.07
C TYR A 4 -10.61 -1.95 -8.24
N ASP A 5 -10.22 -1.56 -9.45
CA ASP A 5 -10.58 -2.24 -10.69
C ASP A 5 -9.41 -2.20 -11.67
N ASP A 6 -9.41 -3.11 -12.63
CA ASP A 6 -8.42 -3.12 -13.70
C ASP A 6 -8.68 -1.99 -14.71
N ILE A 7 -7.61 -1.40 -15.24
CA ILE A 7 -7.72 -0.37 -16.27
C ILE A 7 -8.52 -0.90 -17.47
N SER A 8 -9.43 -0.09 -17.98
CA SER A 8 -10.21 -0.38 -19.18
C SER A 8 -10.72 0.91 -19.81
N SER A 9 -11.25 0.83 -21.03
CA SER A 9 -11.75 1.98 -21.77
C SER A 9 -12.84 2.78 -21.04
N LYS A 10 -13.55 2.16 -20.09
CA LYS A 10 -14.58 2.85 -19.28
C LYS A 10 -14.01 3.95 -18.37
N TYR A 11 -12.71 3.88 -18.03
CA TYR A 11 -12.06 4.80 -17.11
C TYR A 11 -11.25 5.92 -17.78
N ILE A 12 -11.26 6.01 -19.12
CA ILE A 12 -10.45 7.00 -19.84
C ILE A 12 -10.74 8.43 -19.37
N LYS A 13 -12.01 8.80 -19.17
CA LYS A 13 -12.38 10.13 -18.69
C LYS A 13 -11.89 10.42 -17.27
N ASP A 14 -11.92 9.42 -16.39
CA ASP A 14 -11.41 9.57 -15.02
C ASP A 14 -9.89 9.73 -15.01
N ILE A 15 -9.19 8.97 -15.87
CA ILE A 15 -7.75 9.04 -16.07
C ILE A 15 -7.33 10.41 -16.63
N GLU A 16 -8.08 10.95 -17.60
CA GLU A 16 -7.84 12.29 -18.13
C GLU A 16 -7.93 13.37 -17.05
N GLY A 17 -8.82 13.19 -16.07
CA GLY A 17 -9.03 14.10 -14.93
C GLY A 17 -8.01 13.98 -13.80
N LEU A 18 -7.13 12.97 -13.82
CA LEU A 18 -6.03 12.86 -12.85
C LEU A 18 -4.95 13.91 -13.09
N SER A 19 -4.39 14.40 -11.99
CA SER A 19 -3.23 15.29 -12.01
C SER A 19 -2.18 14.87 -10.98
N PHE A 20 -0.95 14.69 -11.46
CA PHE A 20 0.22 14.45 -10.60
C PHE A 20 1.01 15.75 -10.43
N ALA A 21 2.01 15.78 -9.53
CA ALA A 21 2.77 17.00 -9.35
C ALA A 21 3.54 17.32 -10.64
N GLN A 22 3.62 18.60 -10.97
CA GLN A 22 4.22 19.09 -12.20
C GLN A 22 5.74 19.14 -12.12
N THR A 23 6.36 18.03 -11.70
CA THR A 23 7.80 17.82 -11.80
C THR A 23 8.08 16.94 -13.02
N PRO A 24 9.22 17.13 -13.73
CA PRO A 24 9.53 16.34 -14.93
C PRO A 24 9.44 14.82 -14.70
N ASP A 25 9.86 14.38 -13.52
CA ASP A 25 9.85 12.99 -13.11
C ASP A 25 8.43 12.43 -12.96
N GLU A 26 7.52 13.19 -12.35
CA GLU A 26 6.13 12.76 -12.15
C GLU A 26 5.26 12.89 -13.40
N MET A 27 5.60 13.81 -14.32
CA MET A 27 4.97 13.86 -15.63
C MET A 27 5.13 12.55 -16.41
N SER A 28 6.26 11.84 -16.22
CA SER A 28 6.46 10.53 -16.85
C SER A 28 5.44 9.49 -16.36
N VAL A 29 5.04 9.56 -15.09
CA VAL A 29 4.04 8.69 -14.46
C VAL A 29 2.66 8.98 -15.03
N GLU A 30 2.30 10.26 -15.16
CA GLU A 30 1.04 10.71 -15.75
C GLU A 30 0.92 10.27 -17.22
N ASN A 31 1.96 10.56 -18.01
CA ASN A 31 1.99 10.23 -19.43
C ASN A 31 1.92 8.73 -19.64
N PHE A 32 2.61 7.93 -18.82
CA PHE A 32 2.51 6.48 -18.87
C PHE A 32 1.05 6.01 -18.69
N LEU A 33 0.35 6.51 -17.67
CA LEU A 33 -1.04 6.11 -17.41
C LEU A 33 -1.95 6.48 -18.58
N LYS A 34 -1.83 7.71 -19.09
CA LYS A 34 -2.70 8.25 -20.15
C LYS A 34 -2.43 7.63 -21.52
N GLU A 35 -1.18 7.27 -21.82
CA GLU A 35 -0.78 6.90 -23.18
C GLU A 35 -0.48 5.41 -23.36
N LYS A 36 -0.03 4.70 -22.31
CA LYS A 36 0.56 3.36 -22.45
C LYS A 36 -0.08 2.29 -21.58
N ALA A 37 -0.56 2.66 -20.39
CA ALA A 37 -0.97 1.68 -19.39
C ALA A 37 -2.11 0.76 -19.86
N LEU A 38 -3.10 1.30 -20.60
CA LEU A 38 -4.20 0.50 -21.16
C LEU A 38 -3.71 -0.49 -22.21
N LEU A 39 -2.92 -0.01 -23.18
CA LEU A 39 -2.35 -0.85 -24.23
C LEU A 39 -1.52 -2.01 -23.64
N LEU A 40 -0.64 -1.71 -22.68
CA LEU A 40 0.21 -2.73 -22.06
C LEU A 40 -0.62 -3.75 -21.24
N HIS A 41 -1.71 -3.30 -20.62
CA HIS A 41 -2.67 -4.17 -19.94
C HIS A 41 -3.37 -5.11 -20.92
N GLU A 42 -3.91 -4.58 -22.02
CA GLU A 42 -4.62 -5.37 -23.04
C GLU A 42 -3.69 -6.39 -23.71
N LEU A 43 -2.42 -6.04 -23.90
CA LEU A 43 -1.39 -6.94 -24.43
C LEU A 43 -0.87 -7.98 -23.42
N GLN A 44 -1.35 -7.97 -22.17
CA GLN A 44 -0.87 -8.85 -21.09
C GLN A 44 0.65 -8.71 -20.82
N THR A 45 1.22 -7.56 -21.17
CA THR A 45 2.64 -7.25 -20.90
C THR A 45 2.82 -6.58 -19.53
N ALA A 46 1.74 -6.02 -19.00
CA ALA A 46 1.67 -5.47 -17.65
C ALA A 46 0.24 -5.61 -17.10
N ARG A 47 0.06 -5.42 -15.80
CA ARG A 47 -1.25 -5.34 -15.14
C ARG A 47 -1.35 -4.02 -14.39
N THR A 48 -2.24 -3.16 -14.85
CA THR A 48 -2.53 -1.86 -14.24
C THR A 48 -3.84 -1.91 -13.46
N ARG A 49 -3.78 -1.60 -12.16
CA ARG A 49 -4.93 -1.44 -11.26
C ARG A 49 -5.16 0.04 -10.96
N LEU A 50 -6.42 0.42 -10.99
CA LEU A 50 -6.93 1.73 -10.62
C LEU A 50 -7.59 1.65 -9.24
N TYR A 51 -7.38 2.66 -8.42
CA TYR A 51 -7.89 2.71 -7.04
C TYR A 51 -8.86 3.87 -6.87
N PHE A 52 -10.00 3.61 -6.24
CA PHE A 52 -11.11 4.55 -6.07
C PHE A 52 -11.42 4.75 -4.58
N ASP A 53 -11.81 5.97 -4.23
CA ASP A 53 -12.37 6.27 -2.90
C ASP A 53 -13.83 5.82 -2.79
N ASP A 54 -14.43 5.98 -1.61
CA ASP A 54 -15.80 5.56 -1.33
C ASP A 54 -16.87 6.36 -2.13
N ASN A 55 -16.47 7.39 -2.90
CA ASN A 55 -17.32 8.18 -3.78
C ASN A 55 -17.04 7.91 -5.28
N ASP A 56 -16.45 6.75 -5.60
CA ASP A 56 -16.04 6.34 -6.94
C ASP A 56 -15.07 7.33 -7.63
N LYS A 57 -14.30 8.10 -6.86
CA LYS A 57 -13.28 8.99 -7.43
C LYS A 57 -11.95 8.27 -7.54
N LEU A 58 -11.36 8.33 -8.73
CA LEU A 58 -10.02 7.79 -8.99
C LEU A 58 -8.98 8.50 -8.12
N VAL A 59 -8.32 7.73 -7.26
CA VAL A 59 -7.32 8.15 -6.27
C VAL A 59 -5.90 8.00 -6.82
N GLY A 60 -5.65 6.92 -7.55
CA GLY A 60 -4.32 6.57 -8.02
C GLY A 60 -4.32 5.24 -8.74
N PHE A 61 -3.11 4.79 -9.07
CA PHE A 61 -2.91 3.53 -9.78
C PHE A 61 -1.55 2.94 -9.43
N PHE A 62 -1.39 1.66 -9.72
CA PHE A 62 -0.07 1.11 -10.01
C PHE A 62 -0.11 0.12 -11.17
N THR A 63 1.07 -0.15 -11.73
CA THR A 63 1.28 -1.16 -12.75
C THR A 63 2.37 -2.14 -12.34
N LEU A 64 2.09 -3.44 -12.47
CA LEU A 64 3.04 -4.53 -12.28
C LEU A 64 3.37 -5.21 -13.62
N HIS A 65 4.59 -5.71 -13.77
CA HIS A 65 4.92 -6.70 -14.79
C HIS A 65 6.00 -7.67 -14.30
N ASN A 66 6.13 -8.81 -14.97
CA ASN A 66 7.20 -9.77 -14.68
C ASN A 66 8.55 -9.21 -15.16
N ASP A 67 9.61 -9.52 -14.43
CA ASP A 67 10.94 -8.98 -14.69
C ASP A 67 12.04 -9.92 -14.18
N LEU A 68 13.28 -9.65 -14.56
CA LEU A 68 14.46 -10.42 -14.17
C LEU A 68 15.57 -9.48 -13.73
N ILE A 69 16.00 -9.57 -12.47
CA ILE A 69 17.08 -8.74 -11.96
C ILE A 69 18.42 -9.48 -12.03
N ALA A 70 19.46 -8.79 -12.50
CA ALA A 70 20.83 -9.27 -12.43
C ALA A 70 21.53 -8.73 -11.18
N ILE A 71 22.03 -9.61 -10.32
CA ILE A 71 22.81 -9.27 -9.13
C ILE A 71 24.22 -9.82 -9.30
N ASN A 72 25.18 -8.91 -9.44
CA ASN A 72 26.59 -9.27 -9.52
C ASN A 72 27.21 -9.54 -8.13
N PRO A 73 28.39 -10.18 -8.05
CA PRO A 73 29.02 -10.50 -6.76
C PRO A 73 29.20 -9.31 -5.82
N LYS A 74 29.59 -8.14 -6.32
CA LYS A 74 29.75 -6.93 -5.49
C LYS A 74 28.42 -6.45 -4.89
N GLN A 75 27.34 -6.53 -5.67
CA GLN A 75 26.01 -6.20 -5.18
C GLN A 75 25.55 -7.22 -4.14
N ARG A 76 25.80 -8.51 -4.38
CA ARG A 76 25.51 -9.60 -3.44
C ARG A 76 26.20 -9.38 -2.09
N ASP A 77 27.50 -9.13 -2.09
CA ASP A 77 28.28 -8.88 -0.86
C ASP A 77 27.76 -7.64 -0.12
N ARG A 78 27.32 -6.61 -0.86
CA ARG A 78 26.71 -5.42 -0.27
C ARG A 78 25.35 -5.70 0.37
N LEU A 79 24.49 -6.48 -0.30
CA LEU A 79 23.18 -6.86 0.24
C LEU A 79 23.33 -7.70 1.51
N GLU A 80 24.28 -8.63 1.54
CA GLU A 80 24.60 -9.45 2.72
C GLU A 80 25.14 -8.58 3.86
N SER A 81 26.11 -7.69 3.59
CA SER A 81 26.74 -6.86 4.64
C SER A 81 25.85 -5.75 5.19
N LEU A 82 25.04 -5.08 4.36
CA LEU A 82 24.22 -3.95 4.80
C LEU A 82 22.86 -4.38 5.34
N TYR A 83 22.30 -5.47 4.80
CA TYR A 83 20.91 -5.85 5.05
C TYR A 83 20.74 -7.28 5.55
N GLY A 84 21.81 -8.07 5.65
CA GLY A 84 21.73 -9.48 6.04
C GLY A 84 21.12 -10.38 4.96
N TRP A 85 20.91 -9.87 3.73
CA TRP A 85 20.25 -10.60 2.66
C TRP A 85 21.21 -11.60 2.01
N THR A 86 21.29 -12.80 2.58
CA THR A 86 22.06 -13.89 1.98
C THR A 86 21.36 -14.36 0.70
N LEU A 87 22.09 -14.29 -0.41
CA LEU A 87 21.69 -14.87 -1.69
C LEU A 87 22.65 -16.01 -2.04
N PRO A 88 22.23 -16.99 -2.86
CA PRO A 88 23.10 -18.10 -3.26
C PRO A 88 24.42 -17.59 -3.83
N LYS A 89 25.53 -18.13 -3.33
CA LYS A 89 26.89 -17.73 -3.75
C LYS A 89 27.35 -18.41 -5.04
N ASP A 90 26.48 -19.20 -5.66
CA ASP A 90 26.71 -19.81 -6.96
C ASP A 90 27.05 -18.75 -8.01
N SER A 91 28.14 -18.97 -8.76
CA SER A 91 28.61 -18.07 -9.81
C SER A 91 27.71 -18.07 -11.04
N ASP A 92 26.95 -19.14 -11.25
CA ASP A 92 26.05 -19.28 -12.38
C ASP A 92 24.67 -18.66 -12.07
N LEU A 93 24.34 -18.48 -10.78
CA LEU A 93 23.09 -17.86 -10.33
C LEU A 93 23.24 -16.34 -10.14
N THR A 94 23.23 -15.61 -11.25
CA THR A 94 23.32 -14.14 -11.26
C THR A 94 22.00 -13.45 -11.60
N GLN A 95 21.00 -14.21 -12.03
CA GLN A 95 19.69 -13.70 -12.43
C GLN A 95 18.60 -14.23 -11.49
N PHE A 96 17.73 -13.34 -11.05
CA PHE A 96 16.70 -13.64 -10.07
C PHE A 96 15.33 -13.20 -10.60
N PRO A 97 14.34 -14.11 -10.65
CA PRO A 97 12.96 -13.76 -10.96
C PRO A 97 12.44 -12.65 -10.07
N SER A 98 11.72 -11.71 -10.66
CA SER A 98 11.15 -10.58 -9.95
C SER A 98 9.81 -10.13 -10.56
N VAL A 99 9.05 -9.41 -9.75
CA VAL A 99 7.96 -8.56 -10.23
C VAL A 99 8.47 -7.12 -10.19
N LYS A 100 8.19 -6.32 -11.21
CA LYS A 100 8.50 -4.90 -11.23
C LYS A 100 7.25 -4.09 -10.92
N LEU A 101 7.33 -3.23 -9.91
CA LEU A 101 6.42 -2.10 -9.72
C LEU A 101 6.85 -0.99 -10.68
N HIS A 102 6.25 -0.98 -11.87
CA HIS A 102 6.69 -0.14 -12.98
C HIS A 102 6.37 1.33 -12.72
N TYR A 103 5.10 1.62 -12.44
CA TYR A 103 4.63 2.96 -12.12
C TYR A 103 3.65 2.89 -10.96
N LEU A 104 3.74 3.87 -10.06
CA LEU A 104 2.80 4.10 -8.99
C LEU A 104 2.53 5.60 -8.94
N GLY A 105 1.27 5.98 -9.05
CA GLY A 105 0.84 7.36 -9.00
C GLY A 105 -0.29 7.56 -8.00
N VAL A 106 -0.20 8.62 -7.20
CA VAL A 106 -1.31 9.13 -6.39
C VAL A 106 -1.65 10.52 -6.88
N ASP A 107 -2.93 10.76 -7.18
CA ASP A 107 -3.42 12.09 -7.55
C ASP A 107 -3.02 13.10 -6.47
N THR A 108 -2.66 14.30 -6.90
CA THR A 108 -2.20 15.37 -6.02
C THR A 108 -3.17 15.64 -4.86
N LYS A 109 -4.49 15.56 -5.10
CA LYS A 109 -5.52 15.81 -4.07
C LYS A 109 -5.56 14.76 -2.96
N TYR A 110 -5.02 13.57 -3.21
CA TYR A 110 -5.02 12.45 -2.26
C TYR A 110 -3.64 12.15 -1.67
N ARG A 111 -2.65 13.01 -1.91
CA ARG A 111 -1.31 12.84 -1.36
C ARG A 111 -1.29 13.01 0.15
N LYS A 112 -0.31 12.34 0.78
CA LYS A 112 -0.08 12.35 2.24
C LYS A 112 -1.23 11.75 3.08
N LEU A 113 -2.22 11.12 2.44
CA LEU A 113 -3.31 10.39 3.10
C LEU A 113 -3.02 8.89 3.26
N GLY A 114 -1.81 8.43 2.92
CA GLY A 114 -1.41 7.03 3.07
C GLY A 114 -1.71 6.11 1.89
N TYR A 115 -2.42 6.56 0.85
CA TYR A 115 -2.77 5.71 -0.30
C TYR A 115 -1.57 5.13 -1.05
N GLY A 116 -0.47 5.88 -1.19
CA GLY A 116 0.76 5.34 -1.76
C GLY A 116 1.35 4.21 -0.91
N LYS A 117 1.26 4.30 0.43
CA LYS A 117 1.68 3.20 1.34
C LYS A 117 0.80 1.97 1.10
N TYR A 118 -0.52 2.17 1.06
CA TYR A 118 -1.48 1.09 0.82
C TYR A 118 -1.18 0.35 -0.49
N MET A 119 -1.02 1.08 -1.58
CA MET A 119 -0.75 0.49 -2.90
C MET A 119 0.58 -0.27 -2.97
N VAL A 120 1.63 0.21 -2.30
CA VAL A 120 2.91 -0.54 -2.22
C VAL A 120 2.73 -1.84 -1.43
N LEU A 121 2.00 -1.82 -0.31
CA LEU A 121 1.73 -3.04 0.46
C LEU A 121 0.93 -4.06 -0.35
N GLU A 122 -0.03 -3.60 -1.15
CA GLU A 122 -0.78 -4.46 -2.05
C GLU A 122 0.11 -5.05 -3.15
N ALA A 123 0.98 -4.25 -3.76
CA ALA A 123 1.96 -4.74 -4.74
C ALA A 123 2.90 -5.80 -4.13
N ILE A 124 3.35 -5.60 -2.89
CA ILE A 124 4.15 -6.58 -2.15
C ILE A 124 3.35 -7.87 -1.94
N LYS A 125 2.08 -7.79 -1.52
CA LYS A 125 1.22 -8.95 -1.32
C LYS A 125 1.03 -9.76 -2.62
N ILE A 126 0.74 -9.07 -3.73
CA ILE A 126 0.61 -9.72 -5.05
C ILE A 126 1.93 -10.41 -5.44
N ALA A 127 3.07 -9.75 -5.22
CA ALA A 127 4.38 -10.33 -5.52
C ALA A 127 4.68 -11.55 -4.63
N ALA A 128 4.26 -11.54 -3.36
CA ALA A 128 4.36 -12.69 -2.46
C ALA A 128 3.49 -13.86 -2.94
N ASP A 129 2.25 -13.59 -3.37
CA ASP A 129 1.38 -14.64 -3.96
C ASP A 129 2.03 -15.24 -5.22
N ILE A 130 2.62 -14.41 -6.09
CA ILE A 130 3.38 -14.86 -7.28
C ILE A 130 4.61 -15.69 -6.89
N SER A 131 5.30 -15.31 -5.81
CA SER A 131 6.45 -16.05 -5.27
C SER A 131 6.06 -17.48 -4.91
N GLU A 132 4.95 -17.65 -4.17
CA GLU A 132 4.46 -18.98 -3.78
C GLU A 132 3.94 -19.79 -4.97
N LEU A 133 3.29 -19.14 -5.94
CA LEU A 133 2.65 -19.83 -7.06
C LEU A 133 3.63 -20.22 -8.19
N SER A 134 4.68 -19.44 -8.41
CA SER A 134 5.54 -19.59 -9.60
C SER A 134 7.04 -19.40 -9.37
N GLY A 135 7.44 -19.03 -8.15
CA GLY A 135 8.83 -18.68 -7.82
C GLY A 135 9.17 -17.25 -8.21
N CYS A 136 9.42 -16.41 -7.21
CA CYS A 136 9.82 -15.02 -7.38
C CYS A 136 10.65 -14.58 -6.19
N ASN A 137 11.82 -13.97 -6.41
CA ASN A 137 12.70 -13.57 -5.31
C ASN A 137 12.46 -12.14 -4.87
N PHE A 138 12.03 -11.26 -5.77
CA PHE A 138 12.01 -9.83 -5.52
C PHE A 138 10.78 -9.11 -6.09
N LEU A 139 10.33 -8.07 -5.39
CA LEU A 139 9.62 -6.95 -6.00
C LEU A 139 10.65 -5.84 -6.24
N ASN A 140 10.74 -5.30 -7.44
CA ASN A 140 11.70 -4.25 -7.79
C ASN A 140 11.00 -2.97 -8.26
N VAL A 141 11.69 -1.83 -8.15
CA VAL A 141 11.23 -0.52 -8.62
C VAL A 141 12.41 0.32 -9.11
N GLU A 142 12.19 1.09 -10.17
CA GLU A 142 13.05 2.21 -10.56
C GLU A 142 12.50 3.48 -9.90
N ALA A 143 13.05 3.82 -8.73
CA ALA A 143 12.59 4.94 -7.94
C ALA A 143 13.16 6.26 -8.47
N LEU A 144 12.30 7.26 -8.61
CA LEU A 144 12.72 8.65 -8.72
C LEU A 144 13.49 9.04 -7.45
N GLU A 145 14.49 9.91 -7.57
CA GLU A 145 15.30 10.37 -6.42
C GLU A 145 14.42 10.87 -5.26
N SER A 146 13.36 11.63 -5.58
CA SER A 146 12.38 12.15 -4.63
C SER A 146 11.56 11.08 -3.90
N THR A 147 11.54 9.84 -4.41
CA THR A 147 10.75 8.72 -3.89
C THR A 147 11.60 7.62 -3.24
N VAL A 148 12.94 7.73 -3.27
CA VAL A 148 13.85 6.73 -2.66
C VAL A 148 13.52 6.50 -1.19
N GLU A 149 13.38 7.58 -0.42
CA GLU A 149 13.07 7.46 1.01
C GLU A 149 11.67 6.91 1.27
N PHE A 150 10.73 7.16 0.35
CA PHE A 150 9.40 6.54 0.42
C PHE A 150 9.52 5.00 0.30
N TYR A 151 10.25 4.48 -0.68
CA TYR A 151 10.43 3.03 -0.82
C TYR A 151 11.30 2.43 0.29
N ASN A 152 12.35 3.14 0.73
CA ASN A 152 13.23 2.70 1.82
C ASN A 152 12.46 2.45 3.13
N LYS A 153 11.58 3.38 3.51
CA LYS A 153 10.67 3.22 4.68
C LYS A 153 9.69 2.05 4.57
N ARG A 154 9.56 1.45 3.39
CA ARG A 154 8.67 0.31 3.10
C ARG A 154 9.45 -0.99 2.88
N GLY A 155 10.73 -1.02 3.25
CA GLY A 155 11.57 -2.22 3.23
C GLY A 155 12.36 -2.42 1.93
N PHE A 156 12.16 -1.58 0.91
CA PHE A 156 12.99 -1.65 -0.30
C PHE A 156 14.42 -1.22 0.00
N LYS A 157 15.37 -1.92 -0.60
CA LYS A 157 16.80 -1.68 -0.45
C LYS A 157 17.42 -1.29 -1.78
N TRP A 158 18.38 -0.38 -1.72
CA TRP A 158 19.06 0.10 -2.91
C TRP A 158 19.95 -0.98 -3.53
N LEU A 159 19.86 -1.16 -4.86
CA LEU A 159 20.63 -2.14 -5.64
C LEU A 159 21.67 -1.47 -6.56
N SER A 160 21.26 -0.45 -7.30
CA SER A 160 22.13 0.29 -8.23
C SER A 160 21.45 1.59 -8.64
N ASN A 161 22.14 2.41 -9.44
CA ASN A 161 21.54 3.54 -10.13
C ASN A 161 21.48 3.26 -11.63
N ASN A 162 20.43 3.74 -12.28
CA ASN A 162 20.24 3.78 -13.72
C ASN A 162 19.98 5.24 -14.13
N GLY A 163 21.05 5.97 -14.45
CA GLY A 163 20.96 7.42 -14.65
C GLY A 163 20.54 8.13 -13.36
N SER A 164 19.42 8.86 -13.41
CA SER A 164 18.80 9.54 -12.26
C SER A 164 17.90 8.63 -11.42
N LEU A 165 17.62 7.41 -11.87
CA LEU A 165 16.74 6.47 -11.18
C LEU A 165 17.53 5.56 -10.25
N ALA A 166 17.00 5.31 -9.06
CA ALA A 166 17.53 4.34 -8.13
C ALA A 166 16.81 3.00 -8.32
N ASN A 167 17.54 1.96 -8.72
CA ASN A 167 17.02 0.60 -8.69
C ASN A 167 16.94 0.14 -7.24
N MET A 168 15.73 -0.14 -6.78
CA MET A 168 15.48 -0.63 -5.43
C MET A 168 14.75 -1.98 -5.49
N ILE A 169 15.06 -2.86 -4.55
CA ILE A 169 14.53 -4.22 -4.48
C ILE A 169 13.97 -4.51 -3.09
N PHE A 170 12.90 -5.28 -3.04
CA PHE A 170 12.29 -5.84 -1.84
C PHE A 170 12.42 -7.36 -1.94
N LYS A 171 13.08 -7.99 -0.97
CA LYS A 171 13.27 -9.46 -0.93
C LYS A 171 11.99 -10.13 -0.45
N LEU A 172 11.40 -10.97 -1.29
CA LEU A 172 10.22 -11.76 -0.96
C LEU A 172 10.63 -12.94 -0.06
N GLY A 173 9.75 -13.34 0.85
CA GLY A 173 10.02 -14.46 1.80
C GLY A 173 10.83 -14.10 3.05
N GLU A 174 11.37 -12.87 3.17
CA GLU A 174 11.88 -12.32 4.43
C GLU A 174 10.86 -11.38 5.10
N MET A 175 9.57 -11.66 4.92
CA MET A 175 8.58 -11.12 5.83
C MET A 175 8.75 -11.81 7.19
N ASP A 176 9.62 -11.29 8.05
CA ASP A 176 9.07 -10.90 9.34
C ASP A 176 7.93 -9.95 8.95
N GLU A 177 6.66 -10.30 9.24
CA GLU A 177 5.51 -9.41 8.99
C GLU A 177 6.00 -7.98 9.19
N PRO A 178 6.01 -7.11 8.15
CA PRO A 178 6.68 -5.82 8.25
C PRO A 178 6.08 -5.19 9.47
N ALA A 179 6.88 -5.06 10.56
CA ALA A 179 6.34 -4.89 11.89
C ALA A 179 5.20 -3.91 11.74
N TYR A 180 3.97 -4.44 11.86
CA TYR A 180 2.80 -3.61 11.71
C TYR A 180 2.91 -2.76 12.95
N GLU A 181 3.61 -1.63 12.84
CA GLU A 181 3.55 -0.58 13.81
C GLU A 181 2.15 -0.05 13.59
N PRO A 182 1.17 -0.46 14.43
CA PRO A 182 -0.15 0.09 14.34
C PRO A 182 0.06 1.60 14.44
N ILE A 183 -0.74 2.39 13.72
CA ILE A 183 -0.73 3.83 13.96
C ILE A 183 -0.96 4.01 15.46
N GLN A 184 0.07 4.45 16.17
CA GLN A 184 -0.03 4.68 17.60
C GLN A 184 -0.68 6.04 17.76
N TYR A 185 -1.93 6.01 18.20
CA TYR A 185 -2.65 7.19 18.61
C TYR A 185 -2.33 7.45 20.09
N ASP A 186 -2.03 8.70 20.43
CA ASP A 186 -1.99 9.09 21.83
C ASP A 186 -3.37 8.91 22.49
N SER A 187 -3.38 8.80 23.83
CA SER A 187 -4.61 8.59 24.59
C SER A 187 -5.65 9.68 24.35
N GLU A 188 -5.23 10.92 24.08
CA GLU A 188 -6.13 12.04 23.79
C GLU A 188 -6.89 11.80 22.48
N THR A 189 -6.19 11.35 21.45
CA THR A 189 -6.75 11.03 20.14
C THR A 189 -7.68 9.83 20.21
N LEU A 190 -7.29 8.77 20.92
CA LEU A 190 -8.14 7.60 21.13
C LEU A 190 -9.45 7.96 21.83
N ASN A 191 -9.38 8.78 22.89
CA ASN A 191 -10.59 9.24 23.60
C ASN A 191 -11.51 10.08 22.70
N LYS A 192 -10.96 10.94 21.83
CA LYS A 192 -11.78 11.68 20.84
C LYS A 192 -12.46 10.75 19.85
N MET A 193 -11.75 9.72 19.39
CA MET A 193 -12.30 8.72 18.47
C MET A 193 -13.44 7.93 19.14
N VAL A 194 -13.26 7.49 20.39
CA VAL A 194 -14.32 6.83 21.17
C VAL A 194 -15.54 7.74 21.29
N SER A 195 -15.37 8.98 21.76
CA SER A 195 -16.50 9.90 21.95
C SER A 195 -17.31 10.12 20.68
N ARG A 196 -16.65 10.20 19.52
CA ARG A 196 -17.33 10.33 18.21
C ARG A 196 -18.03 9.06 17.79
N LEU A 197 -17.42 7.91 18.06
CA LEU A 197 -17.99 6.62 17.72
C LEU A 197 -19.21 6.31 18.59
N VAL A 198 -19.14 6.64 19.88
CA VAL A 198 -20.26 6.58 20.84
C VAL A 198 -21.43 7.38 20.32
N LYS A 199 -21.18 8.64 19.98
CA LYS A 199 -22.21 9.52 19.42
C LYS A 199 -22.82 8.95 18.14
N ALA A 200 -22.02 8.34 17.27
CA ALA A 200 -22.50 7.76 16.03
C ALA A 200 -23.44 6.58 16.25
N TRP A 201 -23.18 5.70 17.23
CA TRP A 201 -24.10 4.60 17.52
C TRP A 201 -25.33 5.04 18.32
N GLU A 202 -25.21 6.08 19.16
CA GLU A 202 -26.36 6.71 19.81
C GLU A 202 -27.32 7.35 18.80
N GLU A 203 -26.78 8.03 17.77
CA GLU A 203 -27.58 8.58 16.66
C GLU A 203 -28.30 7.51 15.84
N LEU A 204 -27.81 6.26 15.89
CA LEU A 204 -28.43 5.08 15.28
C LEU A 204 -29.39 4.34 16.24
N ASP A 205 -29.60 4.85 17.45
CA ASP A 205 -30.42 4.23 18.51
C ASP A 205 -29.97 2.81 18.88
N LEU A 206 -28.64 2.57 18.87
CA LEU A 206 -28.04 1.28 19.20
C LEU A 206 -27.63 1.23 20.67
N THR A 207 -27.99 0.13 21.34
CA THR A 207 -27.50 -0.20 22.68
C THR A 207 -26.12 -0.86 22.63
N HIS A 208 -25.41 -0.93 23.76
CA HIS A 208 -24.14 -1.68 23.86
C HIS A 208 -24.29 -3.12 23.38
N LEU A 209 -25.32 -3.83 23.84
CA LEU A 209 -25.66 -5.18 23.36
C LEU A 209 -25.87 -5.25 21.84
N ALA A 210 -26.50 -4.24 21.23
CA ALA A 210 -26.70 -4.21 19.78
C ALA A 210 -25.37 -4.04 19.03
N VAL A 211 -24.50 -3.14 19.50
CA VAL A 211 -23.15 -2.94 18.95
C VAL A 211 -22.30 -4.20 19.12
N ALA A 212 -22.34 -4.83 20.29
CA ALA A 212 -21.65 -6.09 20.60
C ALA A 212 -22.07 -7.21 19.63
N ASN A 213 -23.38 -7.39 19.41
CA ASN A 213 -23.90 -8.39 18.49
C ASN A 213 -23.46 -8.18 17.03
N ILE A 214 -23.48 -6.94 16.55
CA ILE A 214 -23.10 -6.61 15.17
C ILE A 214 -21.59 -6.82 14.96
N THR A 215 -20.78 -6.55 15.98
CA THR A 215 -19.31 -6.68 15.92
C THR A 215 -18.78 -8.05 16.34
N LYS A 216 -19.64 -8.90 16.94
CA LYS A 216 -19.26 -10.16 17.60
C LYS A 216 -18.27 -9.96 18.75
N LEU A 217 -18.38 -8.83 19.44
CA LEU A 217 -17.68 -8.56 20.70
C LEU A 217 -18.57 -8.93 21.89
N GLU A 218 -17.98 -9.03 23.07
CA GLU A 218 -18.76 -9.11 24.32
C GLU A 218 -19.26 -7.70 24.70
N GLU A 219 -20.41 -7.61 25.37
CA GLU A 219 -20.96 -6.33 25.80
C GLU A 219 -19.97 -5.58 26.74
N SER A 220 -19.22 -6.32 27.55
CA SER A 220 -18.16 -5.78 28.39
C SER A 220 -17.02 -5.10 27.61
N ASP A 221 -16.75 -5.53 26.37
CA ASP A 221 -15.72 -4.88 25.53
C ASP A 221 -16.20 -3.50 25.06
N ILE A 222 -17.52 -3.33 24.88
CA ILE A 222 -18.13 -2.06 24.51
C ILE A 222 -18.15 -1.12 25.73
N GLU A 223 -18.50 -1.64 26.92
CA GLU A 223 -18.46 -0.89 28.17
C GLU A 223 -17.04 -0.41 28.51
N GLU A 224 -16.03 -1.28 28.37
CA GLU A 224 -14.63 -0.91 28.60
C GLU A 224 -14.15 0.11 27.56
N LEU A 225 -14.64 0.05 26.32
CA LEU A 225 -14.31 1.07 25.33
C LEU A 225 -14.86 2.45 25.69
N GLU A 226 -16.11 2.52 26.16
CA GLU A 226 -16.78 3.79 26.47
C GLU A 226 -16.36 4.37 27.82
N TYR A 227 -16.28 3.53 28.86
CA TYR A 227 -16.08 3.97 30.24
C TYR A 227 -14.70 3.62 30.80
N GLY A 228 -13.94 2.77 30.11
CA GLY A 228 -12.61 2.35 30.54
C GLY A 228 -11.56 3.45 30.43
N SER A 229 -10.39 3.17 31.00
CA SER A 229 -9.29 4.14 31.08
C SER A 229 -8.29 4.03 29.93
N SER A 230 -8.44 3.04 29.05
CA SER A 230 -7.44 2.71 28.02
C SER A 230 -8.12 2.18 26.76
N PRO A 231 -8.63 3.08 25.89
CA PRO A 231 -9.33 2.66 24.69
C PRO A 231 -8.43 1.88 23.73
N ASN A 232 -8.95 0.79 23.18
CA ASN A 232 -8.22 -0.06 22.25
C ASN A 232 -8.55 0.31 20.79
N ILE A 233 -7.54 0.67 20.01
CA ILE A 233 -7.70 1.04 18.60
C ILE A 233 -8.30 -0.08 17.73
N GLU A 234 -8.05 -1.34 18.06
CA GLU A 234 -8.61 -2.47 17.30
C GLU A 234 -10.12 -2.59 17.54
N THR A 235 -10.58 -2.37 18.78
CA THR A 235 -12.02 -2.32 19.11
C THR A 235 -12.71 -1.15 18.39
N ILE A 236 -12.07 0.03 18.38
CA ILE A 236 -12.57 1.22 17.65
C ILE A 236 -12.75 0.91 16.16
N LYS A 237 -11.76 0.29 15.52
CA LYS A 237 -11.82 -0.07 14.08
C LYS A 237 -12.94 -1.06 13.79
N LEU A 238 -13.11 -2.06 14.66
CA LEU A 238 -14.12 -3.10 14.47
C LEU A 238 -15.53 -2.49 14.51
N ILE A 239 -15.82 -1.68 15.53
CA ILE A 239 -17.11 -0.99 15.67
C ILE A 239 -17.31 0.03 14.54
N SER A 240 -16.30 0.85 14.24
CA SER A 240 -16.30 1.81 13.13
C SER A 240 -16.66 1.14 11.80
N SER A 241 -16.03 0.00 11.49
CA SER A 241 -16.33 -0.77 10.29
C SER A 241 -17.75 -1.33 10.28
N ALA A 242 -18.21 -1.85 11.43
CA ALA A 242 -19.50 -2.51 11.52
C ALA A 242 -20.68 -1.52 11.45
N LEU A 243 -20.47 -0.30 11.92
CA LEU A 243 -21.44 0.80 11.85
C LEU A 243 -21.35 1.62 10.55
N GLY A 244 -20.39 1.32 9.68
CA GLY A 244 -20.16 2.10 8.44
C GLY A 244 -19.69 3.53 8.70
N VAL A 245 -19.03 3.79 9.84
CA VAL A 245 -18.48 5.10 10.22
C VAL A 245 -17.00 5.13 9.82
N PRO A 246 -16.57 5.89 8.79
CA PRO A 246 -15.17 5.90 8.37
C PRO A 246 -14.21 6.39 9.46
N MET A 247 -13.06 5.72 9.62
CA MET A 247 -12.03 6.08 10.61
C MET A 247 -11.55 7.55 10.50
N GLU A 248 -11.55 8.12 9.30
CA GLU A 248 -11.20 9.53 9.06
C GLU A 248 -12.16 10.51 9.75
N ASN A 249 -13.43 10.14 9.88
CA ASN A 249 -14.42 10.97 10.58
C ASN A 249 -14.21 10.94 12.10
N LEU A 250 -13.60 9.88 12.62
CA LEU A 250 -13.23 9.80 14.03
C LEU A 250 -11.98 10.62 14.35
N LEU A 251 -11.18 10.99 13.35
CA LEU A 251 -9.95 11.78 13.52
C LEU A 251 -10.14 13.31 13.39
N LYS A 252 -11.22 13.77 12.76
CA LYS A 252 -11.55 15.20 12.53
C LYS A 252 -12.18 15.87 13.75
#